data_AF-A0A7M3M9I6-F1
#
_entry.id   AF-A0A7M3M9I6-F1
#
_cell.length_a   1.000
_cell.length_b   1.000
_cell.length_c   1.000
_cell.angle_alpha   90.00
_cell.angle_beta   90.00
_cell.angle_gamma   90.00
#
_symmetry.space_group_name_H-M   'P 1'
#
loop_
_entity.id
_entity.type
_entity.pdbx_description
1 polymer ?
#
loop_
_entity_poly.entity_id
_entity_poly.type
_entity_poly.pdbx_seq_one_letter_code
_entity_poly.pdbx_strand_id
1 'polypeptide(L)'
;FALDNPARYIHRLNGRIVLVRGNHDMEREAEELQVFEEVHDMITLAKQNLVLCHYPMRSWPRIRKDAVMLHGHVHGRLPPVHNSVDVGVDVWGYAPASMKEVMDRVRQVNSAYKKAKPAPVPSRLLKYMSVSKDCETDLEND
;
A
#
# COMPACT_ATOMS: atom_id res chain seq x y z
N PHE A 1 13.82 -1.74 -0.51
CA PHE A 1 14.56 -2.17 -1.71
C PHE A 1 14.31 -1.11 -2.77
N ALA A 2 15.35 -0.45 -3.24
CA ALA A 2 15.29 0.52 -4.34
C ALA A 2 16.32 0.09 -5.38
N LEU A 3 15.99 0.19 -6.67
CA LEU A 3 16.94 -0.11 -7.74
C LEU A 3 17.89 1.09 -7.89
N ASP A 4 19.17 0.94 -7.55
CA ASP A 4 20.13 2.07 -7.64
C ASP A 4 20.16 2.69 -9.04
N ASN A 5 20.10 1.88 -10.09
CA ASN A 5 19.92 2.33 -11.48
C ASN A 5 18.90 1.41 -12.18
N PRO A 6 17.64 1.85 -12.34
CA PRO A 6 16.59 1.05 -12.96
C PRO A 6 16.90 0.64 -14.40
N ALA A 7 17.56 1.51 -15.18
CA ALA A 7 17.88 1.28 -16.59
C ALA A 7 18.69 0.00 -16.81
N ARG A 8 19.58 -0.36 -15.88
CA ARG A 8 20.40 -1.58 -15.97
C ARG A 8 19.59 -2.87 -16.02
N TYR A 9 18.37 -2.85 -15.47
CA TYR A 9 17.51 -4.03 -15.36
C TYR A 9 16.32 -3.96 -16.30
N ILE A 10 15.65 -2.81 -16.37
CA ILE A 10 14.36 -2.66 -17.08
C ILE A 10 14.46 -2.99 -18.57
N HIS A 11 15.51 -2.56 -19.27
CA HIS A 11 15.70 -2.86 -20.69
C HIS A 11 15.92 -4.35 -21.02
N ARG A 12 16.22 -5.17 -20.01
CA ARG A 12 16.44 -6.63 -20.18
C ARG A 12 15.18 -7.44 -19.87
N LEU A 13 14.16 -6.80 -19.30
CA LEU A 13 12.91 -7.44 -18.96
C LEU A 13 11.94 -7.34 -20.14
N ASN A 14 11.11 -8.36 -20.30
CA ASN A 14 10.09 -8.39 -21.34
C ASN A 14 8.80 -7.73 -20.85
N GLY A 15 8.10 -7.06 -21.76
CA GLY A 15 6.78 -6.50 -21.52
C GLY A 15 6.78 -5.05 -21.06
N ARG A 16 5.57 -4.57 -20.74
CA ARG A 16 5.31 -3.21 -20.26
C ARG A 16 5.56 -3.14 -18.76
N ILE A 17 6.43 -2.22 -18.34
CA ILE A 17 6.72 -1.98 -16.92
C ILE A 17 6.26 -0.58 -16.55
N VAL A 18 5.32 -0.52 -15.61
CA VAL A 18 4.75 0.71 -15.05
C VAL A 18 5.24 0.86 -13.61
N LEU A 19 5.76 2.04 -13.28
CA LEU A 19 6.22 2.38 -11.94
C LEU A 19 5.09 3.06 -11.15
N VAL A 20 4.86 2.58 -9.93
CA VAL A 20 4.13 3.32 -8.90
C VAL A 20 5.15 3.80 -7.87
N ARG A 21 5.39 5.11 -7.82
CA ARG A 21 6.51 5.72 -7.07
C ARG A 21 6.38 5.49 -5.57
N GLY A 22 7.51 5.17 -4.94
CA GLY A 22 7.68 5.19 -3.50
C GLY A 22 8.56 6.34 -3.01
N ASN A 23 8.83 6.35 -1.70
CA ASN A 23 9.69 7.35 -1.06
C ASN A 23 11.09 7.45 -1.72
N HIS A 24 11.64 6.33 -2.16
CA HIS A 24 12.97 6.29 -2.78
C HIS A 24 12.99 6.73 -4.26
N ASP A 25 11.83 6.98 -4.86
CA ASP A 25 11.72 7.42 -6.26
C ASP A 25 11.43 8.92 -6.38
N MET A 26 11.27 9.62 -5.25
CA MET A 26 10.93 11.04 -5.21
C MET A 26 12.10 11.94 -5.61
N GLU A 27 13.32 11.52 -5.32
CA GLU A 27 14.56 12.26 -5.61
C GLU A 27 15.22 11.78 -6.91
N ARG A 28 14.57 10.90 -7.67
CA ARG A 28 15.09 10.43 -8.95
C ARG A 28 14.99 11.50 -10.01
N GLU A 29 16.03 11.59 -10.82
CA GLU A 29 16.04 12.47 -11.99
C GLU A 29 15.04 11.96 -13.05
N ALA A 30 14.53 12.88 -13.87
CA ALA A 30 13.52 12.55 -14.86
C ALA A 30 14.02 11.50 -15.86
N GLU A 31 15.29 11.55 -16.23
CA GLU A 31 15.96 10.63 -17.14
C GLU A 31 15.99 9.20 -16.59
N GLU A 32 16.10 9.02 -15.28
CA GLU A 32 16.07 7.69 -14.65
C GLU A 32 14.67 7.07 -14.67
N LEU A 33 13.63 7.90 -14.72
CA LEU A 33 12.24 7.48 -14.74
C LEU A 33 11.73 7.18 -16.16
N GLN A 34 12.39 7.72 -17.19
CA GLN A 34 12.02 7.52 -18.61
C GLN A 34 12.15 6.07 -19.09
N VAL A 35 12.80 5.19 -18.33
CA VAL A 35 12.91 3.77 -18.67
C VAL A 35 11.61 3.00 -18.44
N PHE A 36 10.69 3.55 -17.65
CA PHE A 36 9.36 2.99 -17.41
C PHE A 36 8.36 3.52 -18.43
N GLU A 37 7.38 2.70 -18.79
CA GLU A 37 6.37 3.12 -19.78
C GLU A 37 5.38 4.14 -19.21
N GLU A 38 5.07 4.01 -17.92
CA GLU A 38 4.29 5.00 -17.18
C GLU A 38 4.83 5.11 -15.75
N VAL A 39 4.68 6.29 -15.16
CA VAL A 39 5.09 6.59 -13.79
C VAL A 39 3.94 7.30 -13.09
N HIS A 40 3.50 6.77 -11.96
CA HIS A 40 2.37 7.30 -11.19
C HIS A 40 2.67 7.31 -9.71
N ASP A 41 2.03 8.20 -8.94
CA ASP A 41 2.02 8.08 -7.48
C ASP A 41 0.98 7.08 -6.99
N MET A 42 -0.13 6.97 -7.73
CA MET A 42 -1.21 6.05 -7.47
C MET A 42 -1.96 5.75 -8.76
N ILE A 43 -2.34 4.49 -8.97
CA ILE A 43 -3.13 4.05 -10.13
C ILE A 43 -4.47 3.50 -9.65
N THR A 44 -5.55 3.87 -10.32
CA THR A 44 -6.88 3.26 -10.13
C THR A 44 -7.31 2.53 -11.40
N LEU A 45 -7.33 1.20 -11.34
CA LEU A 45 -7.79 0.34 -12.43
C LEU A 45 -9.25 -0.05 -12.18
N ALA A 46 -10.17 0.83 -12.59
CA ALA A 46 -11.59 0.71 -12.28
C ALA A 46 -12.25 -0.57 -12.85
N LYS A 47 -11.81 -1.07 -14.01
CA LYS A 47 -12.34 -2.30 -14.63
C LYS A 47 -11.96 -3.55 -13.82
N GLN A 48 -10.79 -3.54 -13.19
CA GLN A 48 -10.27 -4.61 -12.37
C GLN A 48 -10.58 -4.43 -10.88
N ASN A 49 -11.22 -3.30 -10.51
CA ASN A 49 -11.42 -2.88 -9.12
C ASN A 49 -10.11 -2.91 -8.30
N LEU A 50 -9.01 -2.41 -8.87
CA LEU A 50 -7.72 -2.30 -8.19
C LEU A 50 -7.33 -0.85 -7.95
N VAL A 51 -6.68 -0.59 -6.83
CA VAL A 51 -5.94 0.62 -6.53
C VAL A 51 -4.52 0.23 -6.16
N LEU A 52 -3.53 0.87 -6.77
CA LEU A 52 -2.12 0.62 -6.53
C LEU A 52 -1.49 1.91 -6.01
N CYS A 53 -0.81 1.84 -4.88
CA CYS A 53 -0.01 2.94 -4.32
C CYS A 53 1.09 2.34 -3.44
N HIS A 54 2.28 2.93 -3.43
CA HIS A 54 3.40 2.39 -2.66
C HIS A 54 3.09 2.27 -1.16
N TYR A 55 2.33 3.23 -0.62
CA TYR A 55 1.98 3.26 0.79
C TYR A 55 0.64 2.57 1.08
N PRO A 56 0.52 1.80 2.17
CA PRO A 56 -0.75 1.23 2.59
C PRO A 56 -1.74 2.34 2.98
N MET A 57 -2.89 2.35 2.32
CA MET A 57 -3.96 3.29 2.62
C MET A 57 -5.00 2.66 3.56
N ARG A 58 -5.51 3.43 4.51
CA ARG A 58 -6.66 3.01 5.34
C ARG A 58 -8.02 3.16 4.64
N SER A 59 -8.07 4.00 3.62
CA SER A 59 -9.23 4.23 2.75
C SER A 59 -8.72 4.56 1.36
N TRP A 60 -9.36 4.03 0.32
CA TRP A 60 -8.95 4.22 -1.07
C TRP A 60 -10.18 4.32 -1.99
N PRO A 61 -10.03 4.81 -3.23
CA PRO A 61 -11.12 4.89 -4.18
C PRO A 61 -11.85 3.55 -4.32
N ARG A 62 -13.19 3.59 -4.28
CA ARG A 62 -14.06 2.42 -4.46
C ARG A 62 -13.88 1.30 -3.41
N ILE A 63 -13.31 1.58 -2.24
CA ILE A 63 -13.26 0.62 -1.12
C ILE A 63 -14.64 0.03 -0.76
N ARG A 64 -15.71 0.83 -0.85
CA ARG A 64 -17.11 0.40 -0.64
C ARG A 64 -17.71 -0.41 -1.80
N LYS A 65 -16.98 -0.52 -2.92
CA LYS A 65 -17.35 -1.30 -4.11
C LYS A 65 -16.35 -2.45 -4.32
N ASP A 66 -15.84 -2.99 -3.22
CA ASP A 66 -14.90 -4.11 -3.17
C ASP A 66 -13.58 -3.91 -3.92
N ALA A 67 -13.14 -2.65 -4.10
CA ALA A 67 -11.82 -2.41 -4.67
C ALA A 67 -10.70 -2.92 -3.76
N VAL A 68 -9.68 -3.53 -4.37
CA VAL A 68 -8.49 -4.04 -3.69
C VAL A 68 -7.38 -3.01 -3.75
N MET A 69 -6.78 -2.73 -2.59
CA MET A 69 -5.57 -1.92 -2.45
C MET A 69 -4.33 -2.82 -2.51
N LEU A 70 -3.49 -2.62 -3.52
CA LEU A 70 -2.17 -3.21 -3.61
C LEU A 70 -1.15 -2.17 -3.17
N HIS A 71 -0.32 -2.53 -2.19
CA HIS A 71 0.68 -1.62 -1.65
C HIS A 71 2.02 -2.31 -1.40
N GLY A 72 3.06 -1.53 -1.12
CA GLY A 72 4.34 -2.04 -0.67
C GLY A 72 4.70 -1.43 0.68
N HIS A 73 5.98 -1.03 0.78
CA HIS A 73 6.57 -0.23 1.86
C HIS A 73 6.70 -0.88 3.24
N VAL A 74 5.76 -1.75 3.64
CA VAL A 74 5.66 -2.21 5.03
C VAL A 74 6.23 -3.59 5.30
N HIS A 75 6.77 -4.27 4.30
CA HIS A 75 7.51 -5.53 4.47
C HIS A 75 6.70 -6.60 5.23
N GLY A 76 5.39 -6.66 5.01
CA GLY A 76 4.49 -7.61 5.67
C GLY A 76 4.26 -7.36 7.16
N ARG A 77 4.68 -6.21 7.70
CA ARG A 77 4.61 -5.92 9.14
C ARG A 77 3.26 -5.40 9.62
N LEU A 78 2.38 -4.99 8.70
CA LEU A 78 1.06 -4.49 9.07
C LEU A 78 0.05 -5.64 9.29
N PRO A 79 -0.87 -5.50 10.27
CA PRO A 79 -2.00 -6.40 10.42
C PRO A 79 -2.87 -6.46 9.16
N PRO A 80 -3.54 -7.60 8.90
CA PRO A 80 -4.40 -7.76 7.73
C PRO A 80 -5.57 -6.76 7.77
N VAL A 81 -5.83 -6.13 6.61
CA VAL A 81 -6.99 -5.26 6.39
C VAL A 81 -7.77 -5.80 5.21
N HIS A 82 -9.10 -5.81 5.32
CA HIS A 82 -9.97 -6.27 4.23
C HIS A 82 -9.63 -5.60 2.90
N ASN A 83 -9.47 -6.39 1.84
CA ASN A 83 -9.12 -5.96 0.49
C ASN A 83 -7.83 -5.12 0.40
N SER A 84 -6.85 -5.37 1.27
CA SER A 84 -5.55 -4.71 1.23
C SER A 84 -4.42 -5.73 1.28
N VAL A 85 -3.51 -5.71 0.31
CA VAL A 85 -2.44 -6.70 0.18
C VAL A 85 -1.10 -6.03 -0.09
N ASP A 86 -0.09 -6.46 0.65
CA ASP A 86 1.30 -6.12 0.41
C ASP A 86 1.84 -6.93 -0.79
N VAL A 87 2.28 -6.22 -1.81
CA VAL A 87 2.89 -6.71 -3.05
C VAL A 87 4.40 -6.42 -3.11
N GLY A 88 5.02 -6.04 -1.99
CA GLY A 88 6.47 -5.88 -1.86
C GLY A 88 7.21 -7.19 -2.17
N VAL A 89 8.23 -7.14 -3.01
CA VAL A 89 8.92 -8.35 -3.52
C VAL A 89 9.45 -9.27 -2.42
N ASP A 90 9.82 -8.71 -1.27
CA ASP A 90 10.30 -9.44 -0.10
C ASP A 90 9.23 -10.32 0.54
N VAL A 91 7.95 -9.93 0.49
CA VAL A 91 6.84 -10.77 1.02
C VAL A 91 6.37 -11.83 0.02
N TRP A 92 6.97 -11.86 -1.17
CA TRP A 92 6.73 -12.80 -2.27
C TRP A 92 7.96 -13.64 -2.61
N GLY A 93 8.91 -13.78 -1.68
CA GLY A 93 10.08 -14.63 -1.86
C GLY A 93 11.06 -14.10 -2.91
N TYR A 94 11.14 -12.77 -3.06
CA TYR A 94 11.97 -12.08 -4.05
C TYR A 94 11.64 -12.42 -5.51
N ALA A 95 10.38 -12.74 -5.78
CA ALA A 95 9.82 -12.96 -7.11
C ALA A 95 8.61 -12.04 -7.37
N PRO A 96 8.34 -11.66 -8.62
CA PRO A 96 7.12 -10.94 -8.96
C PRO A 96 5.89 -11.83 -8.74
N ALA A 97 4.82 -11.25 -8.20
CA ALA A 97 3.55 -11.93 -8.00
C ALA A 97 2.63 -11.76 -9.22
N SER A 98 2.08 -12.86 -9.73
CA SER A 98 1.06 -12.82 -10.76
C SER A 98 -0.27 -12.27 -10.20
N MET A 99 -1.12 -11.73 -11.08
CA MET A 99 -2.46 -11.26 -10.68
C MET A 99 -3.28 -12.36 -9.98
N LYS A 100 -3.17 -13.60 -10.45
CA LYS A 100 -3.85 -14.74 -9.82
C LYS A 100 -3.40 -14.92 -8.37
N GLU A 101 -2.09 -14.96 -8.14
CA GLU A 101 -1.52 -15.14 -6.80
C GLU A 101 -1.90 -13.98 -5.87
N VAL A 102 -1.85 -12.75 -6.36
CA VAL A 102 -2.29 -11.57 -5.62
C VAL A 102 -3.76 -11.71 -5.20
N MET A 103 -4.65 -12.08 -6.12
CA MET A 103 -6.06 -12.26 -5.80
C MET A 103 -6.32 -13.46 -4.87
N ASP A 104 -5.49 -14.51 -4.95
CA ASP A 104 -5.52 -15.63 -4.00
C ASP A 104 -5.13 -15.15 -2.59
N ARG A 105 -4.10 -14.29 -2.47
CA ARG A 105 -3.69 -13.65 -1.22
C ARG A 105 -4.76 -12.70 -0.66
N VAL A 106 -5.45 -11.94 -1.51
CA VAL A 106 -6.59 -11.10 -1.09
C VAL A 106 -7.65 -11.93 -0.36
N ARG A 107 -8.00 -13.10 -0.91
CA ARG A 107 -8.99 -13.99 -0.27
C ARG A 107 -8.52 -14.50 1.09
N GLN A 108 -7.23 -14.81 1.22
CA GLN A 108 -6.63 -15.21 2.50
C GLN A 108 -6.66 -14.08 3.53
N VAL A 109 -6.26 -12.87 3.12
CA VAL A 109 -6.29 -11.67 3.97
C VAL A 109 -7.71 -11.38 4.43
N ASN A 110 -8.71 -11.48 3.55
CA ASN A 110 -10.10 -11.26 3.91
C ASN A 110 -10.60 -12.28 4.94
N SER A 111 -10.22 -13.55 4.80
CA SER A 111 -10.52 -14.59 5.79
C SER A 111 -9.83 -14.31 7.13
N ALA A 112 -8.57 -13.89 7.12
CA ALA A 112 -7.83 -13.52 8.34
C ALA A 112 -8.43 -12.30 9.03
N TYR A 113 -8.76 -11.25 8.27
CA TYR A 113 -9.44 -10.05 8.78
C TYR A 113 -10.77 -10.40 9.45
N LYS A 114 -11.59 -11.26 8.84
CA LYS A 114 -12.86 -11.72 9.43
C LYS A 114 -12.66 -12.43 10.77
N LYS A 115 -11.59 -13.20 10.92
CA LYS A 115 -11.24 -13.89 12.18
C LYS A 115 -10.70 -12.92 13.24
N ALA A 116 -9.94 -11.91 12.83
CA ALA A 116 -9.29 -10.95 13.72
C ALA A 116 -10.18 -9.75 14.12
N LYS A 117 -11.33 -9.54 13.44
CA LYS A 117 -12.21 -8.41 13.70
C LYS A 117 -12.77 -8.51 15.14
N PRO A 118 -12.47 -7.53 16.03
CA PRO A 118 -13.02 -7.53 17.38
C PRO A 118 -14.54 -7.39 17.30
N ALA A 119 -15.25 -7.97 18.28
CA ALA A 119 -16.69 -7.85 18.39
C ALA A 119 -17.09 -6.35 18.35
N PRO A 120 -18.19 -6.00 17.66
CA PRO A 120 -18.63 -4.61 17.62
C PRO A 120 -18.82 -4.10 19.04
N VAL A 121 -18.17 -2.99 19.36
CA VAL A 121 -18.33 -2.33 20.66
C VAL A 121 -19.80 -1.91 20.77
N PRO A 122 -20.54 -2.29 21.82
CA PRO A 122 -21.94 -1.92 21.97
C PRO A 122 -22.12 -0.40 21.85
N SER A 123 -23.13 0.04 21.11
CA SER A 123 -23.41 1.46 20.85
C SER A 123 -23.54 2.33 22.11
N ARG A 124 -23.80 1.70 23.26
CA ARG A 124 -23.90 2.34 24.58
C ARG A 124 -22.56 2.85 25.13
N LEU A 125 -21.43 2.37 24.61
CA LEU A 125 -20.06 2.78 25.00
C LEU A 125 -19.48 3.90 24.12
N LEU A 126 -20.14 4.30 23.04
CA LEU A 126 -19.66 5.30 22.07
C LEU A 126 -19.90 6.77 22.48
N LYS A 127 -20.31 7.03 23.73
CA LYS A 127 -20.74 8.38 24.15
C LYS A 127 -19.66 9.30 24.73
N TYR A 128 -18.41 8.85 24.85
CA TYR A 128 -17.32 9.70 25.31
C TYR A 128 -16.08 9.50 24.45
N MET A 129 -15.91 10.36 23.45
CA MET A 129 -14.57 10.75 22.99
C MET A 129 -14.22 12.01 23.76
N SER A 130 -13.56 11.88 24.91
CA SER A 130 -12.86 12.99 25.54
C SER A 130 -11.44 13.01 24.99
N VAL A 131 -11.07 14.10 24.30
CA VAL A 131 -9.67 14.43 24.09
C VAL A 131 -9.21 15.15 25.36
N SER A 132 -8.37 14.51 26.16
CA SER A 132 -7.67 15.21 27.25
C SER A 132 -6.69 16.20 26.61
N LYS A 133 -6.95 17.49 26.78
CA LYS A 133 -5.94 18.54 26.55
C LYS A 133 -4.99 18.51 27.74
N ASP A 134 -3.93 17.72 27.65
CA ASP A 134 -2.77 17.87 28.54
C ASP A 134 -1.50 17.78 27.68
N CYS A 135 -1.13 18.90 27.06
CA CYS A 135 0.27 19.29 26.81
C CYS A 135 0.31 20.68 26.15
N GLU A 136 0.05 21.72 26.93
CA GLU A 136 0.61 23.05 26.70
C GLU A 136 1.32 23.41 27.99
N THR A 137 2.64 23.32 28.00
CA THR A 137 3.55 24.24 28.73
C THR A 137 5.01 23.93 28.36
N ASP A 138 5.71 25.01 28.02
CA ASP A 138 7.16 25.24 28.20
C ASP A 138 8.12 24.83 27.08
N LEU A 139 8.26 25.73 26.10
CA LEU A 139 9.57 26.11 25.56
C LEU A 139 9.66 27.64 25.48
N GLU A 140 9.82 28.29 26.64
CA GLU A 140 10.52 29.56 26.77
C GLU A 140 11.85 29.30 27.49
N ASN A 141 12.92 29.90 26.95
CA ASN A 141 14.27 30.11 27.51
C ASN A 141 15.25 28.92 27.58
N ASP A 142 16.13 28.82 26.58
CA ASP A 142 17.56 29.20 26.68
C ASP A 142 18.24 29.25 25.28
#